data_AF-A0A972ZP70-F1
#
_entry.id   AF-A0A972ZP70-F1
#
_cell.length_a   1.000
_cell.length_b   1.000
_cell.length_c   1.000
_cell.angle_alpha   90.00
_cell.angle_beta   90.00
_cell.angle_gamma   90.00
#
_symmetry.space_group_name_H-M   'P 1'
#
loop_
_entity.id
_entity.type
_entity.pdbx_description
1 polymer ?
#
loop_
_entity_poly.entity_id
_entity_poly.type
_entity_poly.pdbx_seq_one_letter_code
_entity_poly.pdbx_strand_id
1 'polypeptide(L)'
;MPDNLTRLIEDLRTQSMLGNKARVLSLCGRISVLDPENPELLVTTGKLAWRHGKRDEAEMLLRRAVERHPDHPESLSSLADIL
;
A
#
# COMPACT_ATOMS: atom_id res chain seq x y z
N MET A 1 17.02 -2.77 13.85
CA MET A 1 17.43 -2.05 12.62
C MET A 1 16.19 -1.51 11.91
N PRO A 2 15.64 -0.38 12.37
CA PRO A 2 14.46 0.28 11.77
C PRO A 2 14.73 0.76 10.33
N ASP A 3 15.99 1.10 10.02
CA ASP A 3 16.45 1.75 8.80
C ASP A 3 16.10 0.98 7.51
N ASN A 4 15.95 -0.34 7.58
CA ASN A 4 15.64 -1.15 6.41
C ASN A 4 14.17 -1.04 6.00
N LEU A 5 13.23 -0.95 6.96
CA LEU A 5 11.80 -0.83 6.63
C LEU A 5 11.52 0.55 6.02
N THR A 6 12.05 1.61 6.62
CA THR A 6 11.92 2.97 6.09
C THR A 6 12.43 3.05 4.65
N ARG A 7 13.62 2.51 4.37
CA ARG A 7 14.17 2.48 3.01
C ARG A 7 13.30 1.69 2.03
N LEU A 8 12.67 0.60 2.47
CA LEU A 8 11.77 -0.19 1.62
C LEU A 8 10.49 0.57 1.28
N ILE A 9 9.95 1.33 2.23
CA ILE A 9 8.76 2.17 2.01
C ILE A 9 9.09 3.32 1.07
N GLU A 10 10.24 3.99 1.26
CA GLU A 10 10.71 5.04 0.35
C GLU A 10 10.93 4.51 -1.08
N ASP A 11 11.56 3.34 -1.20
CA ASP A 11 11.71 2.64 -2.47
C ASP A 11 10.34 2.28 -3.05
N LEU A 12 9.39 1.81 -2.24
CA LEU A 12 8.04 1.43 -2.68
C LEU A 12 7.31 2.62 -3.28
N ARG A 13 7.29 3.75 -2.57
CA ARG A 13 6.67 5.00 -3.02
C ARG A 13 7.27 5.46 -4.34
N THR A 14 8.61 5.50 -4.41
CA THR A 14 9.33 5.89 -5.62
C THR A 14 8.99 4.98 -6.81
N GLN A 15 9.04 3.66 -6.61
CA GLN A 15 8.77 2.70 -7.69
C GLN A 15 7.29 2.67 -8.10
N SER A 16 6.38 2.96 -7.16
CA SER A 16 4.95 3.14 -7.43
C SER A 16 4.71 4.33 -8.36
N MET A 17 5.35 5.47 -8.10
CA MET A 17 5.30 6.66 -8.96
C MET A 17 5.93 6.40 -10.35
N LEU A 18 7.02 5.64 -10.40
CA LEU A 18 7.68 5.26 -11.66
C LEU A 18 6.91 4.20 -12.46
N GLY A 19 5.83 3.64 -11.91
CA GLY A 19 5.05 2.58 -12.56
C GLY A 19 5.82 1.25 -12.68
N ASN A 20 6.91 1.07 -11.95
CA ASN A 20 7.72 -0.16 -12.01
C ASN A 20 7.05 -1.28 -11.22
N LYS A 21 6.07 -1.93 -11.86
CA LYS A 21 5.21 -2.95 -11.25
C LYS A 21 6.00 -4.12 -10.65
N ALA A 22 7.08 -4.54 -11.30
CA ALA A 22 7.91 -5.65 -10.82
C ALA A 22 8.58 -5.31 -9.47
N ARG A 23 9.15 -4.09 -9.36
CA ARG A 23 9.74 -3.61 -8.11
C ARG A 23 8.69 -3.44 -7.02
N VAL A 24 7.55 -2.84 -7.35
CA VAL A 24 6.44 -2.65 -6.40
C VAL A 24 6.00 -3.98 -5.79
N LEU A 25 5.74 -5.00 -6.60
CA LEU A 25 5.32 -6.31 -6.11
C LEU A 25 6.37 -6.96 -5.20
N SER A 26 7.66 -6.87 -5.57
CA SER A 26 8.75 -7.38 -4.76
C SER A 26 8.86 -6.67 -3.41
N LEU A 27 8.72 -5.34 -3.40
CA LEU A 27 8.78 -4.52 -2.19
C LEU A 27 7.57 -4.76 -1.28
N CYS A 28 6.36 -4.86 -1.83
CA CYS A 28 5.17 -5.23 -1.07
C CYS A 28 5.35 -6.55 -0.32
N GLY A 29 5.90 -7.58 -0.98
CA GLY A 29 6.18 -8.86 -0.33
C GLY A 29 7.13 -8.72 0.87
N ARG A 30 8.21 -7.95 0.72
CA ARG A 30 9.18 -7.72 1.80
C ARG A 30 8.58 -6.91 2.95
N ILE A 31 7.84 -5.85 2.64
CA ILE A 31 7.21 -5.00 3.65
C ILE A 31 6.13 -5.79 4.39
N SER A 32 5.35 -6.63 3.71
CA SER A 32 4.30 -7.46 4.35
C SER A 32 4.81 -8.40 5.44
N VAL A 33 6.07 -8.86 5.32
CA VAL A 33 6.72 -9.71 6.33
C VAL A 33 7.19 -8.89 7.53
N LEU A 34 7.57 -7.63 7.32
CA LEU A 34 8.11 -6.76 8.36
C LEU A 34 7.02 -5.97 9.10
N ASP A 35 6.05 -5.45 8.36
CA ASP A 35 4.94 -4.62 8.85
C ASP A 35 3.71 -4.79 7.93
N PRO A 36 2.84 -5.78 8.20
CA PRO A 36 1.63 -6.00 7.41
C PRO A 36 0.56 -4.93 7.59
N GLU A 37 0.62 -4.13 8.67
CA GLU A 37 -0.32 -3.02 8.92
C GLU A 37 0.19 -1.69 8.36
N ASN A 38 1.30 -1.70 7.62
CA ASN A 38 1.88 -0.49 7.08
C ASN A 38 0.89 0.20 6.12
N PRO A 39 0.62 1.50 6.27
CA PRO A 39 -0.40 2.15 5.45
C PRO A 39 0.00 2.23 3.98
N GLU A 40 1.29 2.43 3.67
CA GLU A 40 1.78 2.48 2.29
C GLU A 40 1.62 1.11 1.59
N LEU A 41 1.86 0.01 2.33
CA LEU A 41 1.65 -1.35 1.85
C LEU A 41 0.16 -1.59 1.56
N LEU A 42 -0.71 -1.32 2.54
CA LEU A 42 -2.15 -1.55 2.43
C LEU A 42 -2.75 -0.72 1.29
N VAL A 43 -2.33 0.53 1.13
CA VAL A 43 -2.73 1.40 0.02
C VAL A 43 -2.26 0.84 -1.31
N THR A 44 -0.97 0.51 -1.43
CA THR A 44 -0.41 0.04 -2.69
C THR A 44 -1.02 -1.30 -3.14
N THR A 45 -1.22 -2.23 -2.20
CA THR A 45 -1.87 -3.51 -2.45
C THR A 45 -3.35 -3.35 -2.77
N GLY A 46 -4.07 -2.46 -2.07
CA GLY A 46 -5.46 -2.10 -2.39
C GLY A 46 -5.61 -1.53 -3.80
N LYS A 47 -4.76 -0.57 -4.20
CA LYS A 47 -4.74 -0.01 -5.56
C LYS A 47 -4.41 -1.07 -6.62
N LEU A 48 -3.56 -2.05 -6.30
CA LEU A 48 -3.28 -3.17 -7.20
C LEU A 48 -4.49 -4.09 -7.33
N ALA A 49 -5.14 -4.46 -6.22
CA ALA A 49 -6.36 -5.26 -6.21
C ALA A 49 -7.47 -4.61 -7.05
N TRP A 50 -7.67 -3.29 -6.89
CA TRP A 50 -8.64 -2.51 -7.67
C TRP A 50 -8.37 -2.59 -9.17
N ARG A 51 -7.11 -2.35 -9.58
CA ARG A 51 -6.68 -2.46 -10.99
C ARG A 51 -6.85 -3.87 -11.57
N HIS A 52 -6.83 -4.88 -10.71
CA HIS A 52 -7.06 -6.28 -11.08
C HIS A 52 -8.54 -6.70 -11.02
N GLY A 53 -9.46 -5.76 -10.81
CA GLY A 53 -10.90 -6.01 -10.76
C GLY A 53 -11.38 -6.64 -9.44
N LYS A 54 -10.50 -6.79 -8.46
CA LYS A 54 -10.83 -7.34 -7.14
C LYS A 54 -11.33 -6.23 -6.21
N ARG A 55 -12.55 -5.80 -6.45
CA ARG A 55 -13.16 -4.62 -5.80
C ARG A 55 -13.27 -4.79 -4.29
N ASP A 56 -13.81 -5.92 -3.82
CA ASP A 56 -13.99 -6.19 -2.39
C ASP A 56 -12.66 -6.27 -1.63
N GLU A 57 -11.65 -6.90 -2.23
CA GLU A 57 -10.29 -6.98 -1.64
C GLU A 57 -9.66 -5.59 -1.54
N ALA A 58 -9.83 -4.75 -2.56
CA ALA A 58 -9.33 -3.38 -2.56
C ALA A 58 -9.97 -2.53 -1.46
N GLU A 59 -11.29 -2.58 -1.33
CA GLU A 59 -12.03 -1.85 -0.31
C GLU A 59 -11.61 -2.31 1.09
N MET A 60 -11.54 -3.61 1.33
CA MET A 60 -11.11 -4.16 2.62
C MET A 60 -9.70 -3.68 3.01
N LEU A 61 -8.75 -3.71 2.07
CA LEU A 61 -7.37 -3.26 2.32
C LEU A 61 -7.30 -1.76 2.60
N LEU A 62 -8.04 -0.95 1.85
CA LEU A 62 -8.05 0.51 2.01
C LEU A 62 -8.78 0.95 3.28
N ARG A 63 -9.87 0.29 3.65
CA ARG A 63 -10.53 0.49 4.96
C ARG A 63 -9.58 0.17 6.10
N ARG A 64 -8.89 -0.97 6.05
CA ARG A 64 -7.88 -1.33 7.06
C ARG A 64 -6.78 -0.28 7.16
N ALA A 65 -6.34 0.28 6.03
CA ALA A 65 -5.33 1.33 6.04
C ALA A 65 -5.81 2.59 6.80
N VAL A 66 -7.06 3.02 6.57
CA VAL A 66 -7.68 4.15 7.27
C VAL A 66 -7.95 3.84 8.74
N GLU A 67 -8.41 2.64 9.07
CA GLU A 67 -8.69 2.23 10.45
C GLU A 67 -7.42 2.18 11.31
N ARG A 68 -6.30 1.75 10.72
CA ARG A 68 -5.01 1.64 11.42
C ARG A 68 -4.25 2.96 11.46
N HIS A 69 -4.34 3.76 10.39
CA HIS A 69 -3.63 5.02 10.22
C HIS A 69 -4.59 6.09 9.71
N PRO A 70 -5.49 6.60 10.58
CA PRO A 70 -6.54 7.54 10.19
C PRO A 70 -6.00 8.91 9.75
N ASP A 71 -4.76 9.22 10.09
CA ASP A 71 -4.03 10.42 9.71
C ASP A 71 -3.25 10.26 8.39
N HIS A 72 -3.24 9.06 7.78
CA HIS A 72 -2.53 8.82 6.53
C HIS A 72 -3.33 9.35 5.32
N PRO A 73 -2.90 10.45 4.68
CA PRO A 73 -3.72 11.13 3.67
C PRO A 73 -3.99 10.27 2.44
N GLU A 74 -3.00 9.47 2.02
CA GLU A 74 -3.17 8.62 0.84
C GLU A 74 -4.18 7.50 1.07
N SER A 75 -4.29 6.97 2.30
CA SER A 75 -5.30 5.97 2.64
C SER A 75 -6.71 6.52 2.51
N LEU A 76 -6.92 7.74 3.02
CA LEU A 76 -8.20 8.44 2.93
C LEU A 76 -8.58 8.71 1.48
N SER A 77 -7.67 9.30 0.70
CA SER A 77 -7.92 9.59 -0.72
C SER A 77 -8.19 8.32 -1.52
N SER A 78 -7.40 7.26 -1.30
CA SER A 78 -7.55 6.01 -2.04
C SER A 78 -8.86 5.30 -1.73
N LEU A 79 -9.31 5.32 -0.47
CA LEU A 79 -10.62 4.78 -0.09
C LEU A 79 -11.76 5.61 -0.69
N ALA A 80 -11.63 6.94 -0.69
CA ALA A 80 -12.62 7.83 -1.30
C ALA A 80 -12.72 7.64 -2.83
N ASP A 81 -11.61 7.34 -3.51
CA ASP A 81 -11.58 7.12 -4.97
C ASP A 81 -12.33 5.86 -5.42
N ILE A 82 -12.56 4.90 -4.51
CA ILE A 82 -13.15 3.60 -4.84
C ILE A 82 -14.57 3.39 -4.33
N LEU A 83 -15.06 4.30 -3.49
CA LEU A 83 -16.44 4.34 -2.98
C LEU A 83 -17.34 5.16 -3.91
#